data_AF-A0A528CWY5-F1
#
_entry.id   AF-A0A528CWY5-F1
#
_cell.length_a   1.000
_cell.length_b   1.000
_cell.length_c   1.000
_cell.angle_alpha   90.00
_cell.angle_beta   90.00
_cell.angle_gamma   90.00
#
_symmetry.space_group_name_H-M   'P 1'
#
loop_
_entity.id
_entity.type
_entity.pdbx_description
1 polymer ?
#
loop_
_entity_poly.entity_id
_entity_poly.type
_entity_poly.pdbx_seq_one_letter_code
_entity_poly.pdbx_strand_id
1 'polypeptide(L)' 'KGSSRSRSKQLNRRPLILPHEVMRMRADEQIVFTAGNPPLRCGRAIWFRRDDMRACVGTNRFHRSEGDDSG' A
#
# COMPACT_ATOMS: atom_id res chain seq x y z
N LYS A 1 6.56 43.60 18.62
CA LYS A 1 7.45 42.94 17.62
C LYS A 1 7.25 41.43 17.73
N GLY A 2 6.48 40.83 16.83
CA GLY A 2 6.26 39.37 16.81
C GLY A 2 6.02 38.95 15.36
N SER A 3 7.05 38.39 14.75
CA SER A 3 7.04 37.92 13.36
C SER A 3 5.95 36.86 13.17
N SER A 4 4.99 37.14 12.29
CA SER A 4 4.16 36.08 11.73
C SER A 4 5.07 35.11 10.98
N ARG A 5 5.22 33.89 11.50
CA ARG A 5 5.95 32.81 10.81
C ARG A 5 5.16 32.38 9.58
N SER A 6 5.34 33.09 8.48
CA SER A 6 4.94 32.65 7.15
C SER A 6 5.66 31.33 6.85
N ARG A 7 4.90 30.23 6.68
CA ARG A 7 5.40 28.99 6.08
C ARG A 7 5.03 29.03 4.60
N SER A 8 6.02 29.21 3.74
CA SER A 8 5.86 28.93 2.32
C SER A 8 5.57 27.43 2.14
N LYS A 9 4.45 27.09 1.49
CA LYS A 9 4.09 25.72 1.12
C LYS A 9 4.09 25.63 -0.41
N GLN A 10 5.20 25.22 -1.00
CA GLN A 10 5.26 24.92 -2.43
C GLN A 10 4.60 23.55 -2.69
N LEU A 11 3.42 23.58 -3.31
CA LEU A 11 2.69 22.38 -3.72
C LEU A 11 3.05 22.06 -5.18
N ASN A 12 4.14 21.33 -5.40
CA ASN A 12 4.44 20.76 -6.72
C ASN A 12 3.69 19.45 -6.91
N ARG A 13 2.94 19.32 -8.02
CA ARG A 13 2.34 18.05 -8.44
C ARG A 13 3.43 17.15 -8.99
N ARG A 14 4.03 16.32 -8.14
CA ARG A 14 4.90 15.22 -8.57
C ARG A 14 4.06 13.97 -8.78
N PRO A 15 4.22 13.23 -9.88
CA PRO A 15 3.61 11.91 -10.03
C PRO A 15 4.03 11.03 -8.86
N LEU A 16 3.07 10.26 -8.32
CA LEU A 16 3.30 9.39 -7.17
C LEU A 16 4.22 8.22 -7.51
N ILE A 17 4.12 7.74 -8.75
CA ILE A 17 4.94 6.66 -9.31
C ILE A 17 5.25 7.01 -10.78
N LEU A 18 6.51 6.94 -11.18
CA LEU A 18 7.00 7.13 -12.54
C LEU A 18 7.20 5.79 -13.25
N PRO A 19 7.14 5.73 -14.59
CA PRO A 19 7.28 4.47 -15.32
C PRO A 19 8.57 3.70 -15.02
N HIS A 20 9.71 4.39 -14.92
CA HIS A 20 11.00 3.75 -14.61
C HIS A 20 11.08 3.24 -13.16
N GLU A 21 10.25 3.76 -12.27
CA GLU A 21 10.15 3.29 -10.89
C GLU A 21 9.43 1.95 -10.80
N VAL A 22 8.50 1.68 -11.73
CA VAL A 22 7.83 0.38 -11.89
C VAL A 22 8.82 -0.68 -12.40
N MET A 23 9.62 -0.31 -13.41
CA MET A 23 10.63 -1.21 -13.99
C MET A 23 11.75 -1.59 -13.01
N ARG A 24 11.93 -0.82 -11.94
CA ARG A 24 12.95 -1.02 -10.89
C ARG A 24 12.34 -1.47 -9.56
N MET A 25 11.09 -1.93 -9.56
CA MET A 25 10.47 -2.46 -8.34
C MET A 25 11.19 -3.71 -7.87
N ARG A 26 11.43 -3.79 -6.55
CA ARG A 26 11.92 -5.02 -5.92
C ARG A 26 10.78 -6.04 -5.82
N ALA A 27 11.14 -7.31 -5.71
CA ALA A 27 10.19 -8.42 -5.63
C ALA A 27 9.31 -8.42 -4.36
N ASP A 28 9.70 -7.66 -3.34
CA ASP A 28 8.97 -7.46 -2.10
C ASP A 28 8.19 -6.13 -2.06
N GLU A 29 8.21 -5.35 -3.13
CA GLU A 29 7.37 -4.16 -3.29
C GLU A 29 6.08 -4.47 -4.05
N GLN A 30 5.02 -3.71 -3.76
CA GLN A 30 3.71 -3.82 -4.37
C GLN A 30 3.15 -2.43 -4.70
N ILE A 31 2.27 -2.38 -5.69
CA ILE A 31 1.42 -1.23 -5.97
C ILE A 31 0.00 -1.63 -5.64
N VAL A 32 -0.60 -0.98 -4.65
CA VAL A 32 -1.96 -1.25 -4.19
C VAL A 32 -2.92 -0.23 -4.80
N PHE A 33 -3.95 -0.73 -5.47
CA PHE A 33 -5.06 0.07 -6.00
C PHE A 33 -6.27 -0.08 -5.07
N THR A 34 -6.64 1.02 -4.42
CA THR A 34 -7.88 1.10 -3.63
C THR A 34 -8.84 2.07 -4.30
N ALA A 35 -10.13 1.73 -4.33
CA ALA A 35 -11.15 2.59 -4.91
C ALA A 35 -11.10 4.01 -4.31
N GLY A 36 -11.20 5.02 -5.17
CA GLY A 36 -11.25 6.43 -4.78
C GLY A 36 -9.92 7.03 -4.27
N ASN A 37 -8.81 6.29 -4.27
CA ASN A 37 -7.52 6.77 -3.78
C ASN A 37 -6.39 6.57 -4.81
N PRO A 38 -5.37 7.44 -4.84
CA PRO A 38 -4.18 7.23 -5.67
C PRO A 38 -3.47 5.90 -5.33
N PRO A 39 -2.79 5.26 -6.30
CA PRO A 39 -2.11 4.00 -6.08
C PRO A 39 -0.96 4.14 -5.08
N LEU A 40 -0.86 3.20 -4.14
CA LEU A 40 0.16 3.23 -3.08
C LEU A 40 1.30 2.27 -3.41
N ARG A 41 2.54 2.77 -3.45
CA ARG A 41 3.74 1.91 -3.45
C ARG A 41 4.08 1.54 -2.01
N CYS A 42 4.12 0.26 -1.68
CA CYS A 42 4.46 -0.23 -0.35
C CYS A 42 5.23 -1.56 -0.42
N GLY A 43 5.77 -2.01 0.71
CA GLY A 43 6.30 -3.37 0.83
C GLY A 43 5.18 -4.41 0.91
N ARG A 44 5.57 -5.68 0.96
CA ARG A 44 4.65 -6.80 1.28
C ARG A 44 3.88 -6.52 2.56
N ALA A 45 2.62 -6.95 2.55
CA ALA A 45 1.79 -6.92 3.74
C ALA A 45 2.45 -7.71 4.90
N ILE A 46 2.48 -7.12 6.09
CA ILE A 46 3.03 -7.75 7.32
C ILE A 46 1.97 -7.89 8.43
N TRP A 47 0.69 -7.65 8.12
CA TRP A 47 -0.40 -7.63 9.11
C TRP A 47 -0.51 -8.94 9.89
N PHE A 48 -0.11 -10.06 9.31
CA PHE A 48 -0.15 -11.39 9.94
C PHE A 48 0.90 -11.57 11.05
N ARG A 49 1.91 -10.70 11.13
CA ARG A 49 2.90 -10.67 12.22
C ARG A 49 2.48 -9.78 13.39
N ARG A 50 1.33 -9.13 13.26
CA ARG A 50 0.82 -8.12 14.18
C ARG A 50 -0.48 -8.62 14.81
N ASP A 51 -0.42 -8.97 16.09
CA ASP A 51 -1.57 -9.55 16.81
C ASP A 51 -2.79 -8.62 16.80
N ASP A 52 -2.56 -7.31 16.87
CA ASP A 52 -3.60 -6.27 16.80
C ASP A 52 -4.32 -6.23 15.44
N MET A 53 -3.63 -6.58 14.36
CA MET A 53 -4.17 -6.53 13.00
C MET A 53 -4.75 -7.87 12.53
N ARG A 54 -4.40 -8.97 13.20
CA ARG A 54 -4.89 -10.32 12.88
C ARG A 54 -6.39 -10.46 13.12
N ALA A 55 -6.96 -9.72 14.08
CA ALA A 55 -8.40 -9.72 14.32
C ALA A 55 -9.20 -8.99 13.23
N CYS A 56 -8.57 -8.08 12.46
CA CYS A 56 -9.25 -7.25 11.46
C CYS A 56 -9.37 -7.91 10.08
N VAL A 57 -8.70 -9.05 9.85
CA VAL A 57 -8.70 -9.77 8.58
C VAL A 57 -9.52 -11.04 8.69
N GLY A 58 -10.67 -11.06 8.01
CA GLY A 58 -11.52 -12.26 7.94
C GLY A 58 -10.90 -13.37 7.10
N THR A 59 -11.57 -14.53 7.07
CA THR A 59 -11.20 -15.67 6.21
C THR A 59 -11.17 -15.24 4.73
N ASN A 60 -10.05 -15.51 4.06
CA ASN A 60 -9.85 -15.10 2.67
C ASN A 60 -10.72 -15.94 1.73
N ARG A 61 -11.81 -15.36 1.22
CA ARG A 61 -12.73 -15.99 0.24
C ARG A 61 -12.09 -16.37 -1.10
N PHE A 62 -10.91 -15.85 -1.41
CA PHE A 62 -10.18 -16.12 -2.66
C PHE A 62 -9.06 -17.16 -2.47
N HIS A 63 -8.80 -17.60 -1.24
CA HIS A 63 -7.84 -18.65 -0.96
C HIS A 63 -8.51 -20.00 -1.15
N ARG A 64 -8.28 -20.64 -2.30
CA ARG A 64 -8.71 -22.02 -2.54
C ARG A 64 -7.91 -22.89 -1.57
N SER A 65 -8.58 -23.58 -0.65
CA SER A 65 -7.89 -24.54 0.22
C SER A 65 -7.40 -25.68 -0.69
N GLU A 66 -6.15 -26.11 -0.54
CA GLU A 66 -5.53 -27.19 -1.33
C GLU A 66 -6.18 -28.57 -1.09
N GLY A 67 -7.41 -28.64 -0.57
CA GLY A 67 -8.12 -29.87 -0.22
C GLY A 67 -9.42 -30.14 -0.99
N ASP A 68 -9.82 -29.29 -1.96
CA ASP A 68 -11.02 -29.51 -2.79
C ASP A 68 -10.68 -30.10 -4.18
N ASP A 69 -9.60 -30.88 -4.29
CA ASP A 69 -9.36 -31.78 -5.42
C ASP A 69 -9.71 -33.20 -4.95
N SER A 70 -11.00 -33.49 -4.96
CA SER A 70 -11.59 -34.81 -4.77
C SER A 70 -12.82 -34.88 -5.67
N GLY A 71 -12.58 -35.09 -6.96
CA GLY A 71 -13.63 -35.21 -7.98
C GLY A 71 -13.07 -35.25 -9.39
#